data_AF-A0A2M9TRK7-F1
#
_entry.id   AF-A0A2M9TRK7-F1
#
_cell.length_a   1.000
_cell.length_b   1.000
_cell.length_c   1.000
_cell.angle_alpha   90.00
_cell.angle_beta   90.00
_cell.angle_gamma   90.00
#
_symmetry.space_group_name_H-M   'P 1'
#
loop_
_entity.id
_entity.type
_entity.pdbx_description
1 polymer ?
#
loop_
_entity_poly.entity_id
_entity_poly.type
_entity_poly.pdbx_seq_one_letter_code
_entity_poly.pdbx_strand_id
1 'polypeptide(L)'
;MVKNPVDFTDQQIEERLDIWTALSEIFVNVEQTQEEFDQHMDMVARNVAPMGYSLDSLKNIIVNEIGPFFIRNFSVLNSSPETDFWTREQVELIMKQFRSQRNTLDGWMQRMFKKDPLKNPTVSRRWKGLQQRLIKLGVQPHTY
;
A
#
# COMPACT_ATOMS: atom_id res chain seq x y z
N MET A 1 12.58 -8.66 -29.73
CA MET A 1 12.18 -9.25 -28.44
C MET A 1 12.04 -8.13 -27.44
N VAL A 2 10.82 -7.81 -27.03
CA VAL A 2 10.56 -6.72 -26.08
C VAL A 2 11.04 -7.17 -24.71
N LYS A 3 12.06 -6.51 -24.15
CA LYS A 3 12.51 -6.73 -22.78
C LYS A 3 11.30 -6.51 -21.86
N ASN A 4 10.94 -7.54 -21.10
CA ASN A 4 9.83 -7.50 -20.16
C ASN A 4 10.13 -6.43 -19.10
N PRO A 5 9.32 -5.36 -18.95
CA PRO A 5 9.67 -4.28 -18.04
C PRO A 5 9.21 -4.62 -16.62
N VAL A 6 10.23 -4.79 -15.77
CA VAL A 6 10.23 -4.72 -14.30
C VAL A 6 9.76 -5.99 -13.57
N ASP A 7 10.70 -6.95 -13.57
CA ASP A 7 10.87 -8.06 -12.63
C ASP A 7 11.26 -7.51 -11.25
N PHE A 8 10.40 -7.66 -10.23
CA PHE A 8 10.84 -7.47 -8.83
C PHE A 8 11.84 -8.59 -8.48
N THR A 9 13.14 -8.30 -8.46
CA THR A 9 14.13 -9.27 -7.96
C THR A 9 13.93 -9.53 -6.48
N ASP A 10 14.47 -10.62 -5.92
CA ASP A 10 14.43 -10.85 -4.46
C ASP A 10 15.07 -9.67 -3.70
N GLN A 11 16.11 -9.06 -4.27
CA GLN A 11 16.71 -7.84 -3.74
C GLN A 11 15.73 -6.66 -3.73
N GLN A 12 14.99 -6.43 -4.82
CA GLN A 12 13.99 -5.36 -4.87
C GLN A 12 12.79 -5.62 -3.96
N ILE A 13 12.47 -6.88 -3.70
CA ILE A 13 11.49 -7.24 -2.67
C ILE A 13 12.04 -6.81 -1.31
N GLU A 14 13.26 -7.21 -0.95
CA GLU A 14 13.86 -6.85 0.34
C GLU A 14 13.97 -5.32 0.54
N GLU A 15 14.39 -4.58 -0.49
CA GLU A 15 14.50 -3.11 -0.46
C GLU A 15 13.15 -2.40 -0.27
N ARG A 16 12.05 -3.04 -0.68
CA ARG A 16 10.70 -2.45 -0.66
C ARG A 16 9.82 -3.00 0.44
N LEU A 17 10.22 -4.11 1.06
CA LEU A 17 9.39 -4.87 1.98
C LEU A 17 8.92 -4.00 3.15
N ASP A 18 9.82 -3.26 3.78
CA ASP A 18 9.50 -2.48 4.96
C ASP A 18 8.49 -1.36 4.65
N ILE A 19 8.66 -0.65 3.52
CA ILE A 19 7.72 0.42 3.12
C ILE A 19 6.39 -0.15 2.63
N TRP A 20 6.40 -1.30 1.97
CA TRP A 20 5.17 -2.00 1.59
C TRP A 20 4.39 -2.45 2.82
N THR A 21 5.06 -3.02 3.83
CA THR A 21 4.46 -3.42 5.10
C THR A 21 3.89 -2.24 5.85
N ALA A 22 4.63 -1.15 5.99
CA ALA A 22 4.13 0.03 6.69
C ALA A 22 2.91 0.65 5.98
N LEU A 23 2.89 0.67 4.63
CA LEU A 23 1.78 1.25 3.87
C LEU A 23 0.60 0.29 3.66
N SER A 24 0.78 -1.03 3.78
CA SER A 24 -0.33 -1.99 3.69
C SER A 24 -1.34 -1.80 4.82
N GLU A 25 -0.93 -1.19 5.94
CA GLU A 25 -1.80 -0.87 7.07
C GLU A 25 -2.95 0.08 6.71
N ILE A 26 -2.78 0.88 5.66
CA ILE A 26 -3.87 1.70 5.09
C ILE A 26 -5.05 0.83 4.61
N PHE A 27 -4.82 -0.46 4.41
CA PHE A 27 -5.82 -1.41 3.91
C PHE A 27 -6.39 -2.37 4.95
N VAL A 28 -6.05 -2.24 6.24
CA VAL A 28 -6.51 -3.13 7.32
C VAL A 28 -7.79 -2.60 7.97
N ASN A 29 -8.84 -3.38 8.17
CA ASN A 29 -10.13 -2.88 8.67
C ASN A 29 -10.24 -2.88 10.21
N VAL A 30 -9.48 -2.03 10.91
CA VAL A 30 -9.33 -2.09 12.38
C VAL A 30 -10.12 -1.08 13.21
N GLU A 31 -10.63 0.01 12.65
CA GLU A 31 -11.10 1.12 13.50
C GLU A 31 -12.62 1.21 13.57
N GLN A 32 -13.16 1.20 14.79
CA GLN A 32 -14.58 1.33 15.10
C GLN A 32 -14.92 2.74 15.59
N THR A 33 -13.92 3.49 16.08
CA THR A 33 -14.04 4.86 16.59
C THR A 33 -13.10 5.85 15.90
N GLN A 34 -13.34 7.15 16.08
CA GLN A 34 -12.46 8.20 15.57
C GLN A 34 -11.09 8.19 16.28
N GLU A 35 -11.06 7.84 17.58
CA GLU A 35 -9.81 7.75 18.33
C GLU A 35 -8.91 6.62 17.82
N GLU A 36 -9.47 5.43 17.60
CA GLU A 36 -8.75 4.29 17.00
C GLU A 36 -8.21 4.65 15.59
N PHE A 37 -9.02 5.34 14.78
CA PHE A 37 -8.58 5.86 13.48
C PHE A 37 -7.37 6.79 13.62
N ASP A 38 -7.42 7.71 14.57
CA ASP A 38 -6.35 8.68 14.74
C ASP A 38 -5.06 8.04 15.26
N GLN A 39 -5.17 7.10 16.21
CA GLN A 39 -4.05 6.32 16.75
C GLN A 39 -3.42 5.43 15.67
N HIS A 40 -4.24 4.75 14.86
CA HIS A 40 -3.74 3.94 13.75
C HIS A 40 -2.97 4.79 12.75
N MET A 41 -3.55 5.91 12.30
CA MET A 41 -2.88 6.77 11.33
C MET A 41 -1.59 7.39 11.90
N ASP A 42 -1.54 7.68 13.20
CA ASP A 42 -0.32 8.13 13.87
C ASP A 42 0.77 7.04 13.89
N MET A 43 0.39 5.79 14.17
CA MET A 43 1.29 4.65 14.12
C MET A 43 1.89 4.49 12.71
N VAL A 44 1.05 4.47 11.67
CA VAL A 44 1.50 4.35 10.27
C VAL A 44 2.42 5.51 9.90
N ALA A 45 2.08 6.74 10.28
CA ALA A 45 2.92 7.91 10.00
C ALA A 45 4.30 7.82 10.67
N ARG A 46 4.36 7.35 11.92
CA ARG A 46 5.63 7.17 12.64
C ARG A 46 6.52 6.08 12.04
N ASN A 47 5.92 5.03 11.47
CA ASN A 47 6.68 3.99 10.78
C ASN A 47 7.18 4.46 9.42
N VAL A 48 6.37 5.22 8.67
CA VAL A 48 6.68 5.65 7.30
C VAL A 48 7.62 6.85 7.25
N ALA A 49 7.46 7.86 8.12
CA ALA A 49 8.22 9.10 8.05
C ALA A 49 9.76 8.93 8.09
N PRO A 50 10.32 8.07 8.96
CA PRO A 50 11.78 7.84 9.02
C PRO A 50 12.36 7.21 7.75
N MET A 51 11.53 6.60 6.90
CA MET A 51 11.98 5.93 5.67
C MET A 51 12.36 6.90 4.54
N GLY A 52 12.12 8.21 4.71
CA GLY A 52 12.64 9.25 3.81
C GLY A 52 11.93 9.41 2.47
N TYR A 53 10.77 8.77 2.28
CA TYR A 53 9.96 8.92 1.06
C TYR A 53 9.18 10.24 1.04
N SER A 54 9.08 10.87 -0.13
CA SER A 54 8.19 12.02 -0.33
C SER A 54 6.72 11.60 -0.38
N LEU A 55 5.79 12.56 -0.13
CA LEU A 55 4.35 12.28 -0.22
C LEU A 55 3.94 11.73 -1.60
N ASP A 56 4.54 12.22 -2.68
CA ASP A 56 4.25 11.76 -4.04
C ASP A 56 4.77 10.34 -4.27
N SER A 57 5.95 10.00 -3.73
CA SER A 57 6.49 8.65 -3.79
C SER A 57 5.59 7.68 -3.03
N LEU A 58 5.14 8.06 -1.83
CA LEU A 58 4.23 7.26 -1.01
C LEU A 58 2.88 7.05 -1.71
N LYS A 59 2.31 8.12 -2.29
CA LYS A 59 1.09 8.03 -3.09
C LYS A 59 1.27 7.07 -4.27
N ASN A 60 2.40 7.17 -4.97
CA ASN A 60 2.71 6.29 -6.09
C ASN A 60 2.79 4.82 -5.65
N ILE A 61 3.44 4.53 -4.52
CA ILE A 61 3.49 3.17 -3.95
C ILE A 61 2.08 2.68 -3.65
N ILE A 62 1.27 3.46 -2.93
CA ILE A 62 -0.13 3.12 -2.59
C ILE A 62 -0.95 2.81 -3.84
N VAL A 63 -0.88 3.66 -4.86
CA VAL A 63 -1.74 3.57 -6.04
C VAL A 63 -1.26 2.48 -7.00
N ASN A 64 0.05 2.44 -7.27
CA ASN A 64 0.59 1.69 -8.41
C ASN A 64 1.24 0.37 -8.04
N GLU A 65 1.68 0.23 -6.78
CA GLU A 65 2.39 -0.94 -6.28
C GLU A 65 1.47 -1.81 -5.41
N ILE A 66 1.02 -1.31 -4.26
CA ILE A 66 0.32 -2.14 -3.25
C ILE A 66 -1.20 -2.15 -3.43
N GLY A 67 -1.79 -1.04 -3.85
CA GLY A 67 -3.24 -0.86 -3.91
C GLY A 67 -4.01 -1.95 -4.64
N PRO A 68 -3.59 -2.43 -5.82
CA PRO A 68 -4.28 -3.50 -6.53
C PRO A 68 -4.45 -4.80 -5.72
N PHE A 69 -3.60 -5.06 -4.74
CA PHE A 69 -3.63 -6.28 -3.92
C PHE A 69 -4.50 -6.08 -2.69
N PHE A 70 -4.17 -5.06 -1.91
CA PHE A 70 -4.77 -4.87 -0.61
C PHE A 70 -6.16 -4.23 -0.67
N ILE A 71 -6.54 -3.57 -1.78
CA ILE A 71 -7.89 -2.99 -1.94
C ILE A 71 -9.01 -4.04 -1.85
N ARG A 72 -8.69 -5.30 -2.18
CA ARG A 72 -9.62 -6.42 -2.04
C ARG A 72 -10.06 -6.63 -0.59
N ASN A 73 -9.29 -6.16 0.39
CA ASN A 73 -9.67 -6.24 1.78
C ASN A 73 -10.98 -5.49 2.08
N PHE A 74 -11.25 -4.41 1.35
CA PHE A 74 -12.48 -3.63 1.46
C PHE A 74 -13.57 -4.02 0.45
N SER A 75 -13.41 -5.16 -0.24
CA SER A 75 -14.42 -5.65 -1.19
C SER A 75 -15.62 -6.22 -0.44
N VAL A 76 -16.83 -5.93 -0.91
CA VAL A 76 -18.07 -6.59 -0.42
C VAL A 76 -18.09 -8.10 -0.65
N LEU A 77 -17.22 -8.59 -1.54
CA LEU A 77 -17.04 -10.02 -1.80
C LEU A 77 -16.01 -10.67 -0.87
N ASN A 78 -15.32 -9.89 -0.03
CA ASN A 78 -14.44 -10.42 0.99
C ASN A 78 -15.25 -10.71 2.26
N SER A 79 -15.60 -11.98 2.46
CA SER A 79 -16.35 -12.43 3.64
C SER A 79 -15.54 -12.36 4.95
N SER A 80 -14.22 -12.18 4.84
CA SER A 80 -13.30 -12.16 5.97
C SER A 80 -12.25 -11.07 5.75
N PRO A 81 -12.62 -9.78 5.90
CA PRO A 81 -11.67 -8.69 5.85
C PRO A 81 -10.61 -8.89 6.93
N GLU A 82 -9.35 -8.70 6.56
CA GLU A 82 -8.23 -8.66 7.47
C GLU A 82 -8.42 -7.49 8.44
N THR A 83 -8.43 -7.85 9.72
CA THR A 83 -8.59 -6.96 10.87
C THR A 83 -7.34 -6.95 11.73
N ASP A 84 -6.33 -7.75 11.42
CA ASP A 84 -5.04 -7.68 12.09
C ASP A 84 -4.01 -6.95 11.21
N PHE A 85 -2.96 -6.43 11.84
CA PHE A 85 -1.85 -5.80 11.12
C PHE A 85 -1.18 -6.81 10.19
N TRP A 86 -0.68 -6.35 9.04
CA TRP A 86 0.02 -7.24 8.11
C TRP A 86 1.41 -7.54 8.62
N THR A 87 1.76 -8.81 8.77
CA THR A 87 3.14 -9.18 9.10
C THR A 87 4.04 -8.97 7.90
N ARG A 88 5.33 -8.73 8.16
CA ARG A 88 6.36 -8.61 7.13
C ARG A 88 6.37 -9.83 6.21
N GLU A 89 6.23 -11.03 6.77
CA GLU A 89 6.18 -12.30 6.03
C GLU A 89 4.94 -12.40 5.14
N GLN A 90 3.77 -11.96 5.61
CA GLN A 90 2.56 -11.93 4.80
C GLN A 90 2.71 -11.00 3.60
N VAL A 91 3.28 -9.81 3.81
CA VAL A 91 3.53 -8.84 2.74
C VAL A 91 4.56 -9.39 1.75
N GLU A 92 5.63 -10.02 2.22
CA GLU A 92 6.63 -10.66 1.36
C GLU A 92 6.00 -11.78 0.50
N LEU A 93 5.12 -12.60 1.08
CA LEU A 93 4.37 -13.62 0.34
C LEU A 93 3.48 -13.00 -0.73
N ILE A 94 2.78 -11.91 -0.44
CA ILE A 94 1.98 -11.15 -1.42
C ILE A 94 2.87 -10.59 -2.53
N MET A 95 4.06 -10.04 -2.21
CA MET A 95 5.03 -9.56 -3.19
C MET A 95 5.53 -10.68 -4.11
N LYS A 96 5.84 -11.85 -3.56
CA LYS A 96 6.27 -13.04 -4.32
C LYS A 96 5.15 -13.58 -5.20
N GLN A 97 3.91 -13.64 -4.70
CA GLN A 97 2.73 -14.01 -5.48
C GLN A 97 2.46 -13.02 -6.61
N PHE A 98 2.64 -11.73 -6.35
CA PHE A 98 2.51 -10.71 -7.39
C PHE A 98 3.53 -10.88 -8.51
N ARG A 99 4.79 -11.14 -8.15
CA ARG A 99 5.84 -11.43 -9.13
C ARG A 99 5.47 -12.62 -10.01
N SER A 100 4.98 -13.71 -9.42
CA SER A 100 4.60 -14.90 -10.19
C SER A 100 3.37 -14.65 -11.08
N GLN A 101 2.37 -13.91 -10.61
CA GLN A 101 1.17 -13.55 -11.38
C GLN A 101 1.45 -12.54 -12.51
N ARG A 102 2.40 -11.62 -12.33
CA ARG A 102 2.80 -10.68 -13.39
C ARG A 102 3.42 -11.36 -14.61
N ASN A 103 3.94 -12.56 -14.43
CA ASN A 103 4.50 -13.36 -15.51
C ASN A 103 3.44 -14.16 -16.28
N THR A 104 2.14 -13.97 -15.98
CA THR A 104 1.02 -14.60 -16.69
C THR A 104 0.19 -13.58 -17.48
N LEU A 105 -0.53 -14.04 -18.51
CA LEU A 105 -1.43 -13.22 -19.33
C LEU A 105 -2.55 -12.55 -18.51
N ASP A 106 -3.01 -13.21 -17.44
CA ASP A 106 -4.03 -12.67 -16.52
C ASP A 106 -3.50 -11.48 -15.69
N GLY A 107 -2.21 -11.49 -15.33
CA GLY A 107 -1.56 -10.36 -14.66
C GLY A 107 -1.49 -9.10 -15.54
N TRP A 108 -1.46 -9.28 -16.86
CA TRP A 108 -1.50 -8.18 -17.83
C TRP A 108 -2.91 -7.58 -17.94
N MET A 109 -3.95 -8.40 -17.93
CA MET A 109 -5.35 -7.96 -17.88
C MET A 109 -5.67 -7.19 -16.60
N GLN A 110 -5.21 -7.65 -15.43
CA GLN A 110 -5.37 -6.92 -14.17
C GLN A 110 -4.69 -5.54 -14.17
N ARG A 111 -3.57 -5.37 -14.88
CA ARG A 111 -2.93 -4.05 -15.06
C ARG A 111 -3.80 -3.07 -15.85
N MET A 112 -4.52 -3.55 -16.87
CA MET A 112 -5.38 -2.70 -17.70
C MET A 112 -6.67 -2.26 -16.99
N PHE A 113 -7.17 -3.06 -16.05
CA PHE A 113 -8.35 -2.74 -15.24
C PHE A 113 -7.99 -2.20 -13.84
N LYS A 114 -6.83 -1.54 -13.69
CA LYS A 114 -6.40 -0.90 -12.44
C LYS A 114 -7.46 0.09 -11.96
N LYS A 115 -8.29 -0.34 -11.01
CA LYS A 115 -9.12 0.58 -10.22
C LYS A 115 -8.18 1.33 -9.28
N ASP A 116 -8.15 2.64 -9.42
CA ASP A 116 -7.44 3.52 -8.49
C ASP A 116 -7.95 3.26 -7.07
N PRO A 117 -7.11 2.76 -6.13
CA PRO A 117 -7.53 2.43 -4.78
C PRO A 117 -8.02 3.67 -4.03
N LEU A 118 -7.58 4.88 -4.39
CA LEU A 118 -8.03 6.12 -3.77
C LEU A 118 -9.47 6.51 -4.14
N LYS A 119 -10.09 5.82 -5.11
CA LYS A 119 -11.54 5.93 -5.38
C LYS A 119 -12.38 5.20 -4.33
N ASN A 120 -11.79 4.31 -3.52
CA ASN A 120 -12.45 3.74 -2.36
C ASN A 120 -12.51 4.80 -1.23
N PRO A 121 -13.69 5.12 -0.68
CA PRO A 121 -13.83 6.15 0.35
C PRO A 121 -12.97 5.91 1.59
N THR A 122 -12.84 4.65 2.03
CA THR A 122 -12.04 4.25 3.21
C THR A 122 -10.56 4.54 2.96
N VAL A 123 -10.03 4.07 1.83
CA VAL A 123 -8.62 4.30 1.47
C VAL A 123 -8.35 5.79 1.27
N SER A 124 -9.27 6.52 0.63
CA SER A 124 -9.15 7.97 0.43
C SER A 124 -9.08 8.72 1.76
N ARG A 125 -9.95 8.37 2.71
CA ARG A 125 -9.95 8.96 4.07
C ARG A 125 -8.65 8.68 4.79
N ARG A 126 -8.16 7.44 4.76
CA ARG A 126 -6.90 7.04 5.39
C ARG A 126 -5.69 7.71 4.76
N TRP A 127 -5.63 7.76 3.44
CA TRP A 127 -4.56 8.48 2.75
C TRP A 127 -4.52 9.94 3.16
N LYS A 128 -5.66 10.64 3.21
CA LYS A 128 -5.73 12.02 3.70
C LYS A 128 -5.27 12.15 5.15
N GLY A 129 -5.72 11.23 6.02
CA GLY A 129 -5.33 11.20 7.43
C GLY A 129 -3.83 10.99 7.62
N LEU A 130 -3.23 10.08 6.84
CA LEU A 130 -1.81 9.82 6.81
C LEU A 130 -1.02 11.02 6.28
N GLN A 131 -1.44 11.62 5.16
CA GLN A 131 -0.79 12.81 4.58
C GLN A 131 -0.68 13.94 5.60
N GLN A 132 -1.76 14.25 6.33
CA GLN A 132 -1.74 15.30 7.35
C GLN A 132 -0.69 15.05 8.45
N ARG A 133 -0.52 13.79 8.85
CA ARG A 133 0.45 13.41 9.90
C ARG A 133 1.87 13.42 9.38
N LEU A 134 2.09 12.90 8.17
CA LEU A 134 3.39 12.94 7.52
C LEU A 134 3.87 14.39 7.34
N ILE A 135 2.99 15.32 6.95
CA ILE A 135 3.30 16.76 6.87
C ILE A 135 3.70 17.31 8.24
N LYS A 136 2.96 16.97 9.31
CA LYS A 136 3.31 17.39 10.68
C LYS A 136 4.66 16.82 11.14
N LEU A 137 5.06 15.66 10.63
CA LEU A 137 6.36 15.02 10.86
C LEU A 137 7.46 15.54 9.92
N GLY A 138 7.18 16.55 9.09
CA GLY A 138 8.16 17.19 8.22
C GLY A 138 8.34 16.54 6.85
N VAL A 139 7.52 15.55 6.49
CA VAL A 139 7.54 14.94 5.15
C VAL A 139 6.91 15.89 4.14
N GLN A 140 7.73 16.40 3.23
CA GLN A 140 7.31 17.39 2.24
C GLN A 140 6.63 16.73 1.01
N PRO A 141 5.67 17.41 0.36
CA PRO A 141 5.36 17.17 -1.05
C PRO A 141 6.63 17.41 -1.87
N HIS A 142 6.85 16.69 -2.98
CA HIS A 142 8.03 17.00 -3.82
C HIS A 142 7.99 18.48 -4.22
N THR A 143 9.00 19.22 -3.77
CA THR A 143 9.26 20.59 -4.18
C THR A 143 10.01 20.50 -5.49
N TYR A 144 9.35 20.85 -6.59
CA TYR A 144 10.04 21.17 -7.85
C TYR A 144 10.68 22.54 -7.74
#